data_AF-A0A2L1GFQ0-F1
#
_entry.id   AF-A0A2L1GFQ0-F1
#
_cell.length_a   1.000
_cell.length_b   1.000
_cell.length_c   1.000
_cell.angle_alpha   90.00
_cell.angle_beta   90.00
_cell.angle_gamma   90.00
#
_symmetry.space_group_name_H-M   'P 1'
#
loop_
_entity.id
_entity.type
_entity.pdbx_description
1 polymer ?
#
loop_
_entity_poly.entity_id
_entity_poly.type
_entity_poly.pdbx_seq_one_letter_code
_entity_poly.pdbx_strand_id
1 'polypeptide(L)'
;KYIWLAMKHGTTCSSGSGDNGDGSVTGSGSSCDDIPTIDLIPQYLRFLQEWVEHFCEQRQGKVKDVITNCNSCKNTSGERKIGDTCNSDCKTECKNKCEAYKNFIENCTGGDGTAGSSWVKRWYQIYMRYSKYIEDAK
;
A
#
# COMPACT_ATOMS: atom_id res chain seq x y z
N LYS A 1 -2.86 24.91 17.83
CA LYS A 1 -3.87 25.80 17.17
C LYS A 1 -3.26 26.72 16.11
N TYR A 2 -2.31 27.60 16.46
CA TYR A 2 -1.70 28.52 15.48
C TYR A 2 -0.90 27.82 14.36
N ILE A 3 -0.17 26.76 14.70
CA ILE A 3 0.57 25.93 13.71
C ILE A 3 -0.40 25.32 12.69
N TRP A 4 -1.51 24.70 13.16
CA TRP A 4 -2.55 24.15 12.28
C TRP A 4 -3.17 25.22 11.37
N LEU A 5 -3.50 26.40 11.91
CA LEU A 5 -4.05 27.50 11.12
C LEU A 5 -3.10 27.94 9.99
N ALA A 6 -1.81 28.04 10.27
CA ALA A 6 -0.80 28.35 9.26
C ALA A 6 -0.71 27.26 8.18
N MET A 7 -0.78 25.97 8.57
CA MET A 7 -0.81 24.85 7.62
C MET A 7 -2.05 24.90 6.72
N LYS A 8 -3.24 25.22 7.26
CA LYS A 8 -4.46 25.42 6.46
C LYS A 8 -4.33 26.54 5.43
N HIS A 9 -3.64 27.63 5.76
CA HIS A 9 -3.39 28.70 4.80
C HIS A 9 -2.39 28.31 3.69
N GLY A 10 -1.52 27.35 3.96
CA GLY A 10 -0.56 26.82 2.99
C GLY A 10 -1.11 25.73 2.08
N THR A 11 -2.28 25.16 2.38
CA THR A 11 -2.93 24.12 1.59
C THR A 11 -4.21 24.66 0.95
N THR A 12 -4.51 24.28 -0.30
CA THR A 12 -5.84 24.49 -0.87
C THR A 12 -6.78 23.46 -0.25
N CYS A 13 -7.31 23.74 0.94
CA CYS A 13 -8.47 23.01 1.44
C CYS A 13 -9.63 23.24 0.48
N SER A 14 -9.81 22.36 -0.51
CA SER A 14 -10.96 22.38 -1.40
C SER A 14 -12.20 22.06 -0.57
N SER A 15 -12.90 23.10 -0.13
CA SER A 15 -14.23 23.03 0.46
C SER A 15 -15.23 22.59 -0.62
N GLY A 16 -15.26 21.30 -0.96
CA GLY A 16 -16.22 20.78 -1.92
C GLY A 16 -15.86 19.42 -2.52
N SER A 17 -16.13 18.35 -1.79
CA SER A 17 -16.50 17.06 -2.39
C SER A 17 -17.63 16.47 -1.55
N GLY A 18 -18.86 16.77 -1.97
CA GLY A 18 -20.01 16.00 -1.53
C GLY A 18 -20.05 14.72 -2.34
N ASP A 19 -19.57 13.62 -1.77
CA ASP A 19 -19.81 12.28 -2.29
C ASP A 19 -20.37 11.42 -1.16
N ASN A 20 -21.70 11.23 -1.20
CA ASN A 20 -22.37 10.17 -0.45
C ASN A 20 -22.12 8.85 -1.19
N GLY A 21 -21.27 7.98 -0.66
CA GLY A 21 -21.03 6.69 -1.31
C GLY A 21 -20.03 5.79 -0.61
N ASP A 22 -20.59 4.88 0.19
CA ASP A 22 -20.09 3.53 0.47
C ASP A 22 -18.88 3.35 1.43
N GLY A 23 -19.04 2.35 2.30
CA GLY A 23 -18.29 2.20 3.54
C GLY A 23 -16.80 1.92 3.33
N SER A 24 -15.95 2.74 3.93
CA SER A 24 -14.53 2.42 4.11
C SER A 24 -13.93 3.29 5.21
N VAL A 25 -13.35 2.63 6.23
CA VAL A 25 -12.45 3.11 7.28
C VAL A 25 -12.49 4.62 7.57
N THR A 26 -13.08 4.98 8.71
CA THR A 26 -12.95 6.30 9.33
C THR A 26 -11.48 6.63 9.63
N GLY A 27 -10.76 7.18 8.66
CA GLY A 27 -9.40 7.72 8.80
C GLY A 27 -9.34 9.25 8.85
N SER A 28 -10.36 9.93 8.30
CA SER A 28 -10.67 11.34 8.59
C SER A 28 -12.05 11.67 8.03
N GLY A 29 -13.09 11.44 8.84
CA GLY A 29 -14.36 12.17 8.72
C GLY A 29 -14.22 13.57 9.33
N SER A 30 -13.08 14.22 9.08
CA SER A 30 -12.67 15.45 9.74
C SER A 30 -12.82 16.55 8.71
N SER A 31 -13.71 17.51 8.98
CA SER A 31 -13.71 18.74 8.20
C SER A 31 -12.30 19.35 8.25
N CYS A 32 -11.89 20.11 7.25
CA CYS A 32 -10.63 20.84 7.30
C CYS A 32 -10.55 21.81 8.50
N ASP A 33 -11.62 22.00 9.26
CA ASP A 33 -11.69 22.86 10.43
C ASP A 33 -11.25 22.18 11.73
N ASP A 34 -11.29 20.87 11.79
CA ASP A 34 -10.91 20.11 12.97
C ASP A 34 -9.39 19.98 13.07
N ILE A 35 -8.84 20.19 14.28
CA ILE A 35 -7.42 19.94 14.54
C ILE A 35 -7.21 18.43 14.59
N PRO A 36 -6.33 17.85 13.76
CA PRO A 36 -6.09 16.42 13.77
C PRO A 36 -5.44 15.99 15.08
N THR A 37 -5.82 14.82 15.59
CA THR A 37 -5.26 14.23 16.81
C THR A 37 -3.95 13.47 16.57
N ILE A 38 -3.39 13.56 15.37
CA ILE A 38 -2.15 12.87 14.96
C ILE A 38 -0.96 13.18 15.87
N ASP A 39 -0.90 14.38 16.45
CA ASP A 39 0.19 14.78 17.35
C ASP A 39 0.21 13.96 18.65
N LEU A 40 -0.91 13.32 19.01
CA LEU A 40 -1.03 12.45 20.19
C LEU A 40 -0.49 11.02 19.95
N ILE A 41 -0.29 10.63 18.68
CA ILE A 41 0.22 9.31 18.31
C ILE A 41 1.76 9.34 18.37
N PRO A 42 2.43 8.37 19.00
CA PRO A 42 3.90 8.30 18.98
C PRO A 42 4.47 8.40 17.56
N GLN A 43 5.52 9.20 17.38
CA GLN A 43 6.12 9.45 16.06
C GLN A 43 6.50 8.17 15.31
N TYR A 44 6.97 7.14 16.01
CA TYR A 44 7.28 5.84 15.43
C TYR A 44 6.07 5.21 14.73
N LEU A 45 4.88 5.30 15.33
CA LEU A 45 3.64 4.76 14.77
C LEU A 45 3.14 5.60 13.59
N ARG A 46 3.33 6.94 13.63
CA ARG A 46 3.02 7.80 12.47
C ARG A 46 3.88 7.47 11.27
N PHE A 47 5.19 7.35 11.45
CA PHE A 47 6.09 6.96 10.35
C PHE A 47 5.84 5.52 9.87
N LEU A 48 5.41 4.62 10.76
CA LEU A 48 4.98 3.29 10.36
C LEU A 48 3.72 3.35 9.48
N GLN A 49 2.73 4.16 9.85
CA GLN A 49 1.53 4.36 9.07
C GLN A 49 1.86 4.92 7.67
N GLU A 50 2.63 6.00 7.61
CA GLU A 50 3.09 6.61 6.35
C GLU A 50 3.86 5.60 5.48
N TRP A 51 4.76 4.81 6.10
CA TRP A 51 5.50 3.76 5.40
C TRP A 51 4.59 2.67 4.84
N VAL A 52 3.55 2.26 5.58
CA VAL A 52 2.56 1.27 5.12
C VAL A 52 1.70 1.84 4.00
N GLU A 53 1.24 3.09 4.11
CA GLU A 53 0.47 3.77 3.06
C GLU A 53 1.27 3.84 1.75
N HIS A 54 2.53 4.28 1.83
CA HIS A 54 3.42 4.36 0.67
C HIS A 54 3.74 2.99 0.05
N PHE A 55 3.92 1.95 0.88
CA PHE A 55 4.04 0.57 0.40
C PHE A 55 2.78 0.11 -0.34
N CYS A 56 1.61 0.36 0.24
CA CYS A 56 0.33 -0.09 -0.31
C CYS A 56 0.01 0.56 -1.65
N GLU A 57 0.31 1.85 -1.81
CA GLU A 57 0.14 2.58 -3.05
C GLU A 57 0.96 1.95 -4.19
N GLN A 58 2.26 1.73 -3.98
CA GLN A 58 3.12 1.07 -4.96
C GLN A 58 2.67 -0.36 -5.25
N ARG A 59 2.34 -1.11 -4.19
CA ARG A 59 1.86 -2.48 -4.31
C ARG A 59 0.59 -2.55 -5.14
N GLN A 60 -0.35 -1.61 -4.96
CA GLN A 60 -1.58 -1.55 -5.73
C GLN A 60 -1.30 -1.42 -7.23
N GLY A 61 -0.36 -0.55 -7.61
CA GLY A 61 0.10 -0.43 -8.99
C GLY A 61 0.63 -1.75 -9.55
N LYS A 62 1.57 -2.39 -8.85
CA LYS A 62 2.16 -3.67 -9.29
C LYS A 62 1.15 -4.81 -9.35
N VAL A 63 0.25 -4.89 -8.38
CA VAL A 63 -0.80 -5.92 -8.34
C VAL A 63 -1.82 -5.72 -9.46
N LYS A 64 -2.18 -4.47 -9.78
CA LYS A 64 -3.06 -4.16 -10.92
C LYS A 64 -2.48 -4.69 -12.23
N ASP A 65 -1.18 -4.54 -12.44
CA ASP A 65 -0.50 -5.08 -13.62
C ASP A 65 -0.54 -6.61 -13.65
N VAL A 66 -0.26 -7.27 -12.52
CA VAL A 66 -0.36 -8.73 -12.41
C VAL A 66 -1.78 -9.20 -12.70
N ILE A 67 -2.80 -8.61 -12.07
CA ILE A 67 -4.21 -8.97 -12.28
C ILE A 67 -4.59 -8.80 -13.75
N THR A 68 -4.27 -7.67 -14.36
CA THR A 68 -4.63 -7.38 -15.75
C THR A 68 -4.04 -8.41 -16.72
N ASN A 69 -2.77 -8.76 -16.54
CA ASN A 69 -2.05 -9.67 -17.45
C ASN A 69 -2.29 -11.16 -17.13
N CYS A 70 -2.69 -11.49 -15.90
CA CYS A 70 -2.96 -12.87 -15.50
C CYS A 70 -4.46 -13.22 -15.51
N ASN A 71 -5.37 -12.25 -15.61
CA ASN A 71 -6.82 -12.49 -15.60
C ASN A 71 -7.27 -13.40 -16.74
N SER A 72 -6.68 -13.25 -17.94
CA SER A 72 -6.93 -14.13 -19.08
C SER A 72 -6.41 -15.55 -18.90
N CYS A 73 -5.55 -15.79 -17.90
CA CYS A 73 -5.02 -17.12 -17.58
C CYS A 73 -5.84 -17.84 -16.49
N LYS A 74 -6.93 -17.24 -15.98
CA LYS A 74 -7.86 -17.92 -15.07
C LYS A 74 -8.66 -18.96 -15.85
N ASN A 75 -8.28 -20.22 -15.70
CA ASN A 75 -9.12 -21.36 -16.08
C ASN A 75 -10.38 -21.37 -15.19
N THR A 76 -11.54 -21.09 -15.75
CA THR A 76 -12.81 -21.47 -15.12
C THR A 76 -12.92 -22.99 -15.19
N SER A 77 -12.57 -23.67 -14.10
CA SER A 77 -12.81 -25.09 -13.93
C SER A 77 -14.32 -25.35 -13.97
N GLY A 78 -14.76 -26.05 -15.01
CA GLY A 78 -16.09 -26.62 -15.13
C GLY A 78 -15.98 -27.95 -15.86
N GLU A 79 -15.58 -27.95 -17.14
CA GLU A 79 -15.63 -29.19 -17.92
C GLU A 79 -14.84 -29.18 -19.25
N ARG A 80 -13.99 -28.17 -19.53
CA ARG A 80 -13.24 -28.11 -20.80
C ARG A 80 -11.73 -28.18 -20.66
N LYS A 81 -11.19 -28.94 -21.62
CA LYS A 81 -9.85 -29.52 -21.76
C LYS A 81 -8.70 -28.59 -21.37
N ILE A 82 -7.75 -29.21 -20.67
CA ILE A 82 -6.36 -28.80 -20.60
C ILE A 82 -5.83 -28.61 -22.03
N GLY A 83 -5.38 -27.39 -22.39
CA GLY A 83 -4.32 -27.26 -23.40
C GLY A 83 -4.53 -26.42 -24.65
N ASP A 84 -5.73 -25.92 -25.02
CA ASP A 84 -5.89 -25.46 -26.42
C ASP A 84 -6.06 -23.95 -26.68
N THR A 85 -6.31 -23.08 -25.69
CA THR A 85 -6.35 -21.61 -25.95
C THR A 85 -5.83 -20.73 -24.81
N CYS A 86 -4.89 -21.22 -24.00
CA CYS A 86 -3.94 -20.33 -23.35
C CYS A 86 -2.75 -20.19 -24.31
N ASN A 87 -2.75 -19.16 -25.15
CA ASN A 87 -1.59 -18.86 -26.00
C ASN A 87 -0.33 -18.81 -25.12
N SER A 88 0.83 -19.24 -25.64
CA SER A 88 2.13 -19.15 -24.94
C SER A 88 2.39 -17.78 -24.31
N ASP A 89 1.77 -16.75 -24.88
CA ASP A 89 1.87 -15.35 -24.48
C ASP A 89 1.20 -15.08 -23.12
N CYS A 90 0.08 -15.74 -22.78
CA CYS A 90 -0.54 -15.64 -21.45
C CYS A 90 0.41 -16.15 -20.37
N LYS A 91 1.06 -17.28 -20.65
CA LYS A 91 2.05 -17.89 -19.75
C LYS A 91 3.29 -17.01 -19.60
N THR A 92 3.68 -16.27 -20.64
CA THR A 92 4.89 -15.45 -20.65
C THR A 92 4.66 -14.10 -19.97
N GLU A 93 3.64 -13.34 -20.36
CA GLU A 93 3.41 -11.99 -19.83
C GLU A 93 2.94 -12.02 -18.37
N CYS A 94 2.04 -12.95 -18.02
CA CYS A 94 1.66 -13.16 -16.62
C CYS A 94 2.87 -13.55 -15.76
N LYS A 95 3.74 -14.44 -16.25
CA LYS A 95 4.97 -14.83 -15.55
C LYS A 95 5.90 -13.63 -15.37
N ASN A 96 6.11 -12.83 -16.42
CA ASN A 96 6.93 -11.63 -16.36
C ASN A 96 6.40 -10.63 -15.31
N LYS A 97 5.07 -10.39 -15.27
CA LYS A 97 4.47 -9.51 -14.26
C LYS A 97 4.58 -10.09 -12.84
N CYS A 98 4.39 -11.39 -12.67
CA CYS A 98 4.56 -12.06 -11.38
C CYS A 98 6.02 -11.98 -10.89
N GLU A 99 6.98 -12.15 -11.79
CA GLU A 99 8.41 -12.05 -11.48
C GLU A 99 8.80 -10.60 -11.17
N ALA A 100 8.27 -9.62 -11.90
CA ALA A 100 8.42 -8.21 -11.57
C ALA A 100 7.84 -7.87 -10.19
N TYR A 101 6.68 -8.41 -9.82
CA TYR A 101 6.10 -8.26 -8.49
C TYR A 101 6.95 -8.93 -7.40
N LYS A 102 7.44 -10.15 -7.65
CA LYS A 102 8.37 -10.83 -6.74
C LYS A 102 9.63 -10.00 -6.51
N ASN A 103 10.22 -9.50 -7.59
CA ASN A 103 11.38 -8.61 -7.55
C ASN A 103 11.08 -7.30 -6.80
N PHE A 104 9.88 -6.73 -6.97
CA PHE A 104 9.43 -5.57 -6.20
C PHE A 104 9.46 -5.84 -4.69
N ILE A 105 9.02 -7.02 -4.23
CA ILE A 105 8.98 -7.37 -2.80
C ILE A 105 10.36 -7.76 -2.25
N GLU A 106 11.11 -8.57 -3.01
CA GLU A 106 12.30 -9.28 -2.50
C GLU A 106 13.62 -8.56 -2.76
N ASN A 107 13.72 -7.71 -3.80
CA ASN A 107 14.98 -7.03 -4.11
C ASN A 107 15.13 -5.69 -3.40
N CYS A 108 16.39 -5.31 -3.19
CA CYS A 108 16.78 -4.05 -2.57
C CYS A 108 16.43 -2.79 -3.38
N THR A 109 16.14 -2.95 -4.66
CA THR A 109 15.75 -1.89 -5.60
C THR A 109 14.27 -1.98 -5.98
N GLY A 110 13.49 -2.74 -5.21
CA GLY A 110 12.12 -3.10 -5.56
C GLY A 110 11.16 -1.92 -5.54
N GLY A 111 11.36 -0.93 -4.65
CA GLY A 111 10.53 0.27 -4.53
C GLY A 111 11.25 1.40 -3.80
N ASP A 112 10.60 2.56 -3.67
CA ASP A 112 11.04 3.67 -2.83
C ASP A 112 10.68 3.42 -1.34
N GLY A 113 11.41 4.06 -0.42
CA GLY A 113 11.15 3.93 1.02
C GLY A 113 11.79 2.73 1.73
N THR A 114 12.54 1.87 1.04
CA THR A 114 13.25 0.74 1.67
C THR A 114 14.72 1.00 1.99
N ALA A 115 15.24 2.19 1.67
CA ALA A 115 16.63 2.60 1.89
C ALA A 115 17.68 1.57 1.38
N GLY A 116 17.45 1.01 0.20
CA GLY A 116 18.34 0.02 -0.40
C GLY A 116 18.26 -1.37 0.24
N SER A 117 17.17 -1.67 0.95
CA SER A 117 16.84 -3.01 1.46
C SER A 117 15.56 -3.55 0.81
N SER A 118 15.26 -4.84 0.97
CA SER A 118 13.96 -5.37 0.51
C SER A 118 12.84 -4.99 1.47
N TRP A 119 11.60 -4.94 0.97
CA TRP A 119 10.42 -4.68 1.81
C TRP A 119 10.29 -5.69 2.95
N VAL A 120 10.57 -6.97 2.66
CA VAL A 120 10.55 -8.06 3.65
C VAL A 120 11.56 -7.80 4.76
N LYS A 121 12.79 -7.42 4.41
CA LYS A 121 13.85 -7.14 5.39
C LYS A 121 13.51 -5.93 6.24
N ARG A 122 12.95 -4.87 5.64
CA ARG A 122 12.56 -3.66 6.37
C ARG A 122 11.39 -3.92 7.31
N TRP A 123 10.38 -4.66 6.86
CA TRP A 123 9.27 -5.09 7.70
C TRP A 123 9.73 -5.88 8.91
N TYR A 124 10.66 -6.82 8.72
CA TYR A 124 11.22 -7.58 9.84
C TYR A 124 11.90 -6.69 10.89
N GLN A 125 12.67 -5.68 10.46
CA GLN A 125 13.29 -4.71 11.39
C GLN A 125 12.25 -3.90 12.16
N ILE A 126 11.20 -3.43 11.47
CA ILE A 126 10.08 -2.70 12.08
C ILE A 126 9.38 -3.57 13.12
N TYR A 127 9.08 -4.83 12.76
CA TYR A 127 8.45 -5.79 13.65
C TYR A 127 9.28 -6.01 14.92
N MET A 128 10.58 -6.31 14.78
CA MET A 128 11.47 -6.53 15.92
C MET A 128 11.53 -5.32 16.86
N ARG A 129 11.59 -4.10 16.30
CA ARG A 129 11.61 -2.87 17.08
C ARG A 129 10.27 -2.63 17.78
N TYR A 130 9.15 -2.85 17.09
CA TYR A 130 7.82 -2.75 17.68
C TYR A 130 7.64 -3.74 18.83
N SER A 131 7.99 -5.02 18.63
CA SER A 131 7.98 -6.05 19.67
C SER A 131 8.83 -5.65 20.88
N LYS A 132 10.04 -5.11 20.64
CA LYS A 132 10.88 -4.60 21.73
C LYS A 132 10.17 -3.52 22.55
N TYR A 133 9.50 -2.55 21.91
CA TYR A 133 8.76 -1.52 22.62
C TYR A 133 7.59 -2.06 23.43
N ILE A 134 6.91 -3.10 22.93
CA ILE A 134 5.84 -3.78 23.68
C ILE A 134 6.41 -4.47 24.92
N GLU A 135 7.56 -5.13 24.82
CA GLU A 135 8.21 -5.76 25.98
C GLU A 135 8.75 -4.72 26.98
N ASP A 136 9.41 -3.66 26.51
CA ASP A 136 9.96 -2.59 27.36
C ASP A 136 8.86 -1.78 28.08
N ALA A 137 7.61 -1.85 27.61
CA ALA A 137 6.45 -1.17 28.21
C ALA A 137 5.67 -2.03 29.23
N LYS A 138 6.03 -3.30 29.40
CA LYS A 138 5.48 -4.18 30.46
C LYS A 138 6.15 -3.90 31.80
#